data_AF-A0A1Q7RYQ0-F1
#
_entry.id   AF-A0A1Q7RYQ0-F1
#
_cell.length_a   1.000
_cell.length_b   1.000
_cell.length_c   1.000
_cell.angle_alpha   90.00
_cell.angle_beta   90.00
_cell.angle_gamma   90.00
#
_symmetry.space_group_name_H-M   'P 1'
#
loop_
_entity.id
_entity.type
_entity.pdbx_description
1 polymer ?
#
loop_
_entity_poly.entity_id
_entity_poly.type
_entity_poly.pdbx_seq_one_letter_code
_entity_poly.pdbx_strand_id
1 'polypeptide(L)'
;MSEDNSLDAKYKSLRRGLRSRRRDDHALDLFRRIETNLVDIRAVDRMLLELGRCYNPLTNAPIVDLATRRAIVEALEAGRPDEAQALLGACLARYAPPDGPPKTSPREPGELPLPGEPG
;
A
#
# COMPACT_ATOMS: atom_id res chain seq x y z
N MET A 1 22.48 -10.78 -6.14
CA MET A 1 22.05 -9.67 -7.02
C MET A 1 20.66 -9.87 -7.65
N SER A 2 19.92 -10.94 -7.32
CA SER A 2 18.63 -11.24 -7.96
C SER A 2 17.40 -10.64 -7.22
N GLU A 3 17.50 -10.41 -5.91
CA GLU A 3 16.41 -9.80 -5.12
C GLU A 3 16.19 -8.31 -5.45
N ASP A 4 17.27 -7.56 -5.68
CA ASP A 4 17.21 -6.13 -6.03
C ASP A 4 16.44 -5.86 -7.35
N ASN A 5 16.64 -6.73 -8.35
CA ASN A 5 15.96 -6.63 -9.65
C ASN A 5 14.48 -7.03 -9.56
N SER A 6 14.16 -8.04 -8.73
CA SER A 6 12.77 -8.50 -8.52
C SER A 6 11.92 -7.43 -7.81
N LEU A 7 12.51 -6.74 -6.83
CA LEU A 7 11.85 -5.63 -6.15
C LEU A 7 11.60 -4.46 -7.10
N ASP A 8 12.58 -4.07 -7.91
CA ASP A 8 12.38 -3.00 -8.91
C ASP A 8 11.21 -3.30 -9.85
N ALA A 9 11.14 -4.53 -10.38
CA ALA A 9 10.05 -4.96 -11.26
C ALA A 9 8.67 -4.94 -10.55
N LYS A 10 8.61 -5.38 -9.28
CA LYS A 10 7.41 -5.32 -8.44
C LYS A 10 6.93 -3.88 -8.28
N TYR A 11 7.80 -2.97 -7.81
CA TYR A 11 7.45 -1.56 -7.57
C TYR A 11 7.13 -0.79 -8.85
N LYS A 12 7.80 -1.10 -9.97
CA LYS A 12 7.52 -0.51 -11.28
C LYS A 12 6.14 -0.93 -11.82
N SER A 13 5.75 -2.18 -11.60
CA SER A 13 4.42 -2.69 -11.97
C SER A 13 3.32 -2.03 -11.14
N LEU A 14 3.55 -1.89 -9.82
CA LEU A 14 2.65 -1.16 -8.93
C LEU A 14 2.49 0.30 -9.38
N ARG A 15 3.60 1.03 -9.62
CA ARG A 15 3.59 2.41 -10.16
C ARG A 15 2.73 2.55 -11.42
N ARG A 16 2.76 1.56 -12.32
CA ARG A 16 2.00 1.58 -13.57
C ARG A 16 0.48 1.55 -13.34
N GLY A 17 -0.01 0.74 -12.40
CA GLY A 17 -1.43 0.72 -11.99
C GLY A 17 -1.85 1.97 -11.17
N LEU A 18 -0.91 2.57 -10.44
CA LEU A 18 -1.11 3.77 -9.62
C LEU A 18 -1.16 5.08 -10.45
N ARG A 19 -0.48 5.16 -11.61
CA ARG A 19 -0.47 6.35 -12.51
C ARG A 19 -1.85 6.76 -13.03
N SER A 20 -2.76 5.82 -13.27
CA SER A 20 -4.15 6.14 -13.65
C SER A 20 -4.96 6.82 -12.53
N ARG A 21 -4.44 6.84 -11.30
CA ARG A 21 -5.14 7.35 -10.10
C ARG A 21 -4.38 8.46 -9.36
N ARG A 22 -3.37 9.12 -9.94
CA ARG A 22 -2.59 10.23 -9.30
C ARG A 22 -2.09 9.86 -7.89
N ARG A 23 -1.63 8.62 -7.69
CA ARG A 23 -1.10 8.16 -6.39
C ARG A 23 0.32 8.62 -6.14
N ASP A 24 0.66 8.72 -4.85
CA ASP A 24 1.91 9.30 -4.38
C ASP A 24 3.10 8.36 -4.61
N ASP A 25 4.04 8.85 -5.42
CA ASP A 25 5.26 8.17 -5.83
C ASP A 25 6.24 8.00 -4.65
N HIS A 26 6.15 8.90 -3.67
CA HIS A 26 7.01 8.94 -2.49
C HIS A 26 6.77 7.75 -1.55
N ALA A 27 5.51 7.37 -1.33
CA ALA A 27 5.17 6.23 -0.46
C ALA A 27 5.76 4.91 -0.98
N LEU A 28 5.76 4.70 -2.30
CA LEU A 28 6.33 3.49 -2.91
C LEU A 28 7.86 3.45 -2.80
N ASP A 29 8.52 4.60 -2.92
CA ASP A 29 9.97 4.68 -2.70
C ASP A 29 10.32 4.35 -1.24
N LEU A 30 9.53 4.83 -0.28
CA LEU A 30 9.69 4.49 1.14
C LEU A 30 9.54 2.98 1.38
N PHE A 31 8.50 2.34 0.84
CA PHE A 31 8.32 0.88 0.94
C PHE A 31 9.53 0.11 0.41
N ARG A 32 10.03 0.51 -0.78
CA ARG A 32 11.21 -0.12 -1.39
C ARG A 32 12.43 0.02 -0.51
N ARG A 33 12.72 1.23 -0.01
CA ARG A 33 13.88 1.48 0.85
C ARG A 33 13.82 0.71 2.16
N ILE A 34 12.64 0.54 2.74
CA ILE A 34 12.46 -0.26 3.96
C ILE A 34 12.76 -1.73 3.66
N GLU A 35 12.18 -2.31 2.59
CA GLU A 35 12.46 -3.72 2.22
C GLU A 35 13.96 -3.96 1.94
N THR A 36 14.64 -3.00 1.32
CA THR A 36 16.09 -3.11 1.03
C THR A 36 16.97 -2.87 2.26
N ASN A 37 16.50 -2.15 3.27
CA ASN A 37 17.29 -1.74 4.43
C ASN A 37 16.65 -2.16 5.76
N LEU A 38 16.34 -3.45 5.91
CA LEU A 38 15.76 -4.02 7.15
C LEU A 38 16.78 -4.17 8.29
N VAL A 39 18.07 -4.02 8.01
CA VAL A 39 19.14 -4.13 9.02
C VAL A 39 19.21 -2.92 9.95
N ASP A 40 18.82 -1.73 9.46
CA ASP A 40 18.93 -0.48 10.21
C ASP A 40 17.58 -0.08 10.82
N ILE A 41 17.31 -0.61 12.02
CA ILE A 41 16.02 -0.44 12.73
C ILE A 41 15.67 1.04 12.92
N ARG A 42 16.66 1.89 13.20
CA ARG A 42 16.46 3.34 13.38
C ARG A 42 16.06 4.02 12.07
N ALA A 43 16.68 3.65 10.96
CA ALA A 43 16.29 4.15 9.64
C ALA A 43 14.89 3.66 9.26
N VAL A 44 14.58 2.38 9.49
CA VAL A 44 13.25 1.79 9.23
C VAL A 44 12.17 2.50 10.03
N ASP A 45 12.38 2.74 11.33
CA ASP A 45 11.42 3.45 12.18
C ASP A 45 11.09 4.86 11.64
N ARG A 46 12.09 5.59 11.15
CA ARG A 46 11.91 6.92 10.55
C ARG A 46 11.11 6.84 9.25
N MET A 47 11.42 5.88 8.38
CA MET A 47 10.69 5.68 7.12
C MET A 47 9.24 5.22 7.36
N LEU A 48 8.99 4.38 8.37
CA LEU A 48 7.64 3.98 8.78
C LEU A 48 6.84 5.15 9.37
N LEU A 49 7.49 6.04 10.12
CA LEU A 49 6.86 7.26 10.62
C LEU A 49 6.40 8.17 9.46
N GLU A 50 7.21 8.30 8.42
CA GLU A 50 6.87 9.06 7.20
C GLU A 50 5.69 8.40 6.47
N LEU A 51 5.69 7.07 6.33
CA LEU A 51 4.56 6.32 5.75
C LEU A 51 3.27 6.49 6.55
N GLY A 52 3.34 6.60 7.88
CA GLY A 52 2.17 6.86 8.71
C GLY A 52 1.60 8.28 8.55
N ARG A 53 2.36 9.22 7.98
CA ARG A 53 1.87 10.55 7.59
C ARG A 53 1.24 10.55 6.21
N CYS A 54 1.62 9.60 5.35
CA CYS A 54 0.99 9.44 4.07
C CYS A 54 -0.44 8.92 4.24
N TYR A 55 -1.37 9.58 3.58
CA TYR A 55 -2.78 9.23 3.59
C TYR A 55 -3.08 8.19 2.52
N ASN A 56 -3.78 7.12 2.89
CA ASN A 56 -4.33 6.15 1.95
C ASN A 56 -5.78 6.52 1.58
N PRO A 57 -6.03 7.00 0.35
CA PRO A 57 -7.39 7.35 -0.08
C PRO A 57 -8.33 6.14 -0.23
N LEU A 58 -7.81 4.91 -0.26
CA LEU A 58 -8.65 3.71 -0.39
C LEU A 58 -9.27 3.28 0.95
N THR A 59 -8.52 3.42 2.03
CA THR A 59 -8.94 3.01 3.38
C THR A 59 -9.32 4.21 4.24
N ASN A 60 -9.17 5.43 3.72
CA ASN A 60 -9.43 6.69 4.43
C ASN A 60 -8.67 6.75 5.78
N ALA A 61 -7.44 6.23 5.76
CA ALA A 61 -6.60 5.97 6.93
C ALA A 61 -5.12 6.16 6.55
N PRO A 62 -4.18 6.28 7.50
CA PRO A 62 -2.76 6.29 7.17
C PRO A 62 -2.34 5.01 6.44
N ILE A 63 -1.31 5.09 5.58
CA ILE A 63 -0.79 3.90 4.87
C ILE A 63 -0.26 2.86 5.86
N VAL A 64 0.38 3.33 6.93
CA VAL A 64 0.87 2.51 8.05
C VAL A 64 0.38 3.12 9.36
N ASP A 65 -0.48 2.41 10.07
CA ASP A 65 -0.91 2.80 11.42
C ASP A 65 0.20 2.63 12.46
N LEU A 66 0.07 3.36 13.58
CA LEU A 66 1.00 3.30 14.70
C LEU A 66 1.17 1.87 15.26
N ALA A 67 0.09 1.11 15.34
CA ALA A 67 0.13 -0.28 15.81
C ALA A 67 0.99 -1.15 14.89
N THR A 68 0.81 -1.03 13.57
CA THR A 68 1.59 -1.76 12.57
C THR A 68 3.06 -1.35 12.60
N ARG A 69 3.35 -0.05 12.76
CA ARG A 69 4.73 0.44 12.92
C ARG A 69 5.42 -0.21 14.13
N ARG A 70 4.76 -0.24 15.30
CA ARG A 70 5.32 -0.87 16.50
C ARG A 70 5.59 -2.36 16.27
N ALA A 71 4.63 -3.09 15.71
CA ALA A 71 4.80 -4.50 15.39
C ALA A 71 5.98 -4.78 14.44
N ILE A 72 6.19 -3.93 13.43
CA ILE A 72 7.34 -4.05 12.52
C ILE A 72 8.67 -3.81 13.25
N VAL A 73 8.75 -2.75 14.07
CA VAL A 73 9.97 -2.44 14.85
C VAL A 73 10.26 -3.56 15.86
N GLU A 74 9.25 -4.03 16.58
CA GLU A 74 9.38 -5.12 17.55
C GLU A 74 9.83 -6.43 16.88
N ALA A 75 9.32 -6.73 15.67
CA ALA A 75 9.77 -7.87 14.89
C ALA A 75 11.25 -7.73 14.49
N LEU A 76 11.68 -6.54 14.06
CA LEU A 76 13.08 -6.27 13.71
C LEU A 76 14.01 -6.34 14.93
N GLU A 77 13.61 -5.77 16.07
CA GLU A 77 14.38 -5.86 17.32
C GLU A 77 14.49 -7.30 17.83
N ALA A 78 13.47 -8.12 17.59
CA ALA A 78 13.48 -9.56 17.89
C ALA A 78 14.25 -10.41 16.85
N GLY A 79 14.88 -9.79 15.85
CA GLY A 79 15.63 -10.50 14.81
C GLY A 79 14.74 -11.31 13.85
N ARG A 80 13.49 -10.89 13.66
CA ARG A 80 12.49 -11.51 12.78
C ARG A 80 12.17 -10.63 11.56
N PRO A 81 13.11 -10.47 10.61
CA PRO A 81 12.92 -9.63 9.43
C PRO A 81 11.82 -10.15 8.50
N ASP A 82 11.59 -11.46 8.41
CA ASP A 82 10.48 -12.06 7.66
C ASP A 82 9.12 -11.57 8.15
N GLU A 83 8.91 -11.49 9.47
CA GLU A 83 7.66 -11.04 10.07
C GLU A 83 7.44 -9.54 9.79
N ALA A 84 8.49 -8.73 9.91
CA ALA A 84 8.50 -7.33 9.53
C ALA A 84 8.15 -7.14 8.03
N GLN A 85 8.73 -7.97 7.15
CA GLN A 85 8.50 -7.91 5.71
C GLN A 85 7.05 -8.32 5.35
N ALA A 86 6.49 -9.32 6.03
CA ALA A 86 5.09 -9.73 5.86
C ALA A 86 4.11 -8.62 6.26
N LEU A 87 4.34 -7.95 7.40
CA LEU A 87 3.53 -6.82 7.86
C LEU A 87 3.59 -5.63 6.90
N LEU A 88 4.79 -5.33 6.38
CA LEU A 88 5.00 -4.28 5.40
C LEU A 88 4.30 -4.62 4.06
N GLY A 89 4.41 -5.87 3.61
CA GLY A 89 3.74 -6.36 2.41
C GLY A 89 2.21 -6.27 2.49
N ALA A 90 1.63 -6.54 3.66
CA ALA A 90 0.20 -6.37 3.88
C ALA A 90 -0.26 -4.91 3.76
N CYS A 91 0.54 -3.96 4.26
CA CYS A 91 0.26 -2.52 4.09
C CYS A 91 0.37 -2.11 2.62
N LEU A 92 1.40 -2.58 1.93
CA LEU A 92 1.59 -2.32 0.49
C LEU A 92 0.41 -2.86 -0.33
N ALA A 93 -0.07 -4.08 -0.04
CA ALA A 93 -1.21 -4.66 -0.74
C ALA A 93 -2.52 -3.86 -0.53
N ARG A 94 -2.70 -3.22 0.63
CA ARG A 94 -3.85 -2.33 0.91
C ARG A 94 -3.73 -0.99 0.20
N TYR A 95 -2.53 -0.44 0.09
CA TYR A 95 -2.27 0.85 -0.57
C TYR A 95 -2.24 0.73 -2.10
N ALA A 96 -1.56 -0.30 -2.58
CA ALA A 96 -1.31 -0.61 -3.97
C ALA A 96 -1.62 -2.10 -4.21
N PRO A 97 -2.91 -2.48 -4.29
CA PRO A 97 -3.25 -3.83 -4.71
C PRO A 97 -2.65 -4.08 -6.10
N PRO A 98 -2.03 -5.24 -6.35
CA PRO A 98 -1.56 -5.60 -7.68
C PRO A 98 -2.74 -5.56 -8.64
N ASP A 99 -2.49 -5.16 -9.89
CA ASP A 99 -3.50 -4.99 -10.94
C ASP A 99 -4.25 -6.32 -11.18
N GLY A 100 -5.30 -6.52 -10.42
CA GLY A 100 -6.37 -7.49 -10.58
C GLY A 100 -7.68 -6.70 -10.67
N PRO A 101 -8.67 -7.21 -11.42
CA PRO A 101 -9.70 -6.40 -12.06
C PRO A 101 -10.38 -5.46 -11.05
N PRO A 102 -10.67 -4.20 -11.47
CA PRO A 102 -11.27 -3.22 -10.59
C PRO A 102 -12.57 -3.81 -10.04
N LYS A 103 -12.64 -4.03 -8.73
CA LYS A 103 -13.92 -4.22 -8.05
C LYS A 103 -14.66 -2.90 -8.17
N THR A 104 -15.47 -2.83 -9.23
CA THR A 104 -16.75 -2.15 -9.31
C THR A 104 -17.02 -1.24 -8.11
N SER A 105 -16.87 0.07 -8.31
CA SER A 105 -17.80 0.97 -7.66
C SER A 105 -19.20 0.46 -8.00
N PRO A 106 -20.09 0.17 -7.03
CA PRO A 106 -21.50 0.19 -7.34
C PRO A 106 -21.81 1.66 -7.65
N ARG A 107 -21.65 2.03 -8.92
CA ARG A 107 -22.37 3.19 -9.44
C ARG A 107 -23.81 2.73 -9.41
N GLU A 108 -24.54 3.11 -8.37
CA GLU A 108 -25.99 2.96 -8.35
C GLU A 108 -26.51 3.47 -9.70
N PRO A 109 -27.08 2.61 -10.57
CA PRO A 109 -27.81 3.11 -11.69
C PRO A 109 -28.98 3.86 -11.07
N GLY A 110 -29.00 5.18 -11.27
CA GLY A 110 -30.19 6.00 -11.09
C GLY A 110 -31.26 5.56 -12.10
N GLU A 111 -31.79 4.36 -11.88
CA GLU A 111 -32.99 3.87 -12.52
C GLU A 111 -34.14 4.58 -11.81
N LEU A 112 -34.41 5.82 -12.23
CA LEU A 112 -35.76 6.35 -12.09
C LEU A 112 -36.64 5.48 -12.98
N PRO A 113 -37.57 4.67 -12.45
CA PRO A 113 -38.66 4.19 -13.28
C PRO A 113 -39.48 5.43 -13.66
N LEU A 114 -39.55 5.73 -14.96
CA LEU A 114 -40.53 6.65 -15.51
C LEU A 114 -41.93 6.06 -15.24
N PRO A 115 -42.81 6.72 -14.46
CA PRO A 115 -44.20 6.29 -14.37
C PRO A 115 -44.95 6.95 -15.52
N GLY A 116 -45.34 6.19 -16.53
CA GLY A 116 -46.01 6.80 -17.68
C GLY A 116 -46.50 5.85 -18.76
N GLU A 117 -47.23 4.81 -18.40
CA GLU A 117 -48.23 4.23 -19.31
C GLU A 117 -49.59 4.19 -18.59
N PRO A 118 -50.62 4.78 -19.21
CA PRO A 118 -51.82 3.98 -19.40
C PRO A 118 -52.48 4.19 -20.77
N GLY A 119 -53.07 3.12 -21.30
CA GLY A 119 -54.26 3.16 -22.17
C GLY A 119 -54.06 2.69 -23.60
#